data_AF-A0A956S9M6-F1
#
_entry.id   AF-A0A956S9M6-F1
#
_cell.length_a   1.000
_cell.length_b   1.000
_cell.length_c   1.000
_cell.angle_alpha   90.00
_cell.angle_beta   90.00
_cell.angle_gamma   90.00
#
_symmetry.space_group_name_H-M   'P 1'
#
loop_
_entity.id
_entity.type
_entity.pdbx_description
1 polymer ?
#
loop_
_entity_poly.entity_id
_entity_poly.type
_entity_poly.pdbx_seq_one_letter_code
_entity_poly.pdbx_strand_id
1 'polypeptide(L)'
;EVIKAVGNKIDIYIDGGIRRGSDVVKALGLGAKAVLIGRAYLYGLAAGGEKGVDRTYEILKDEMTRVMQFIGCDSIAKLNEGYIKKRV
;
A
#
# COMPACT_ATOMS: atom_id res chain seq x y z
N GLU A 1 -10.65 5.31 -11.80
CA GLU A 1 -11.91 5.12 -12.54
C GLU A 1 -12.86 4.21 -11.77
N VAL A 2 -12.47 2.96 -11.50
CA VAL A 2 -13.28 1.98 -10.74
C VAL A 2 -13.83 2.55 -9.43
N ILE A 3 -13.00 3.17 -8.59
CA ILE A 3 -13.43 3.80 -7.33
C ILE A 3 -14.51 4.87 -7.55
N LYS A 4 -14.41 5.65 -8.65
CA LYS A 4 -15.42 6.67 -8.97
C LYS A 4 -16.73 6.05 -9.43
N ALA A 5 -16.68 4.95 -10.18
CA ALA A 5 -17.87 4.26 -10.68
C ALA A 5 -18.64 3.55 -9.54
N VAL A 6 -17.91 3.00 -8.57
CA VAL A 6 -18.47 2.18 -7.49
C VAL A 6 -18.85 3.01 -6.26
N GLY A 7 -18.07 4.08 -5.97
CA GLY A 7 -18.19 4.82 -4.72
C GLY A 7 -17.90 3.94 -3.49
N ASN A 8 -18.64 4.18 -2.40
CA ASN A 8 -18.46 3.46 -1.12
C ASN A 8 -19.36 2.21 -0.99
N LYS A 9 -19.83 1.65 -2.10
CA LYS A 9 -20.79 0.53 -2.07
C LYS A 9 -20.15 -0.81 -1.76
N ILE A 10 -18.87 -0.99 -2.12
CA ILE A 10 -18.08 -2.20 -1.88
C ILE A 10 -16.62 -1.82 -1.61
N ASP A 11 -15.91 -2.66 -0.87
CA ASP A 11 -14.47 -2.51 -0.68
C ASP A 11 -13.72 -2.82 -1.97
N ILE A 12 -12.78 -1.94 -2.32
CA ILE A 12 -11.93 -2.09 -3.51
C ILE A 12 -10.51 -2.41 -3.07
N TYR A 13 -9.98 -3.51 -3.58
CA TYR A 13 -8.60 -3.95 -3.35
C TYR A 13 -7.78 -3.76 -4.63
N ILE A 14 -6.46 -3.60 -4.51
CA ILE A 14 -5.55 -3.49 -5.66
C ILE A 14 -4.27 -4.30 -5.46
N ASP A 15 -3.84 -5.00 -6.51
CA ASP A 15 -2.50 -5.56 -6.67
C ASP A 15 -1.90 -5.00 -7.97
N GLY A 16 -0.62 -5.29 -8.21
CA GLY A 16 0.11 -4.94 -9.41
C GLY A 16 1.26 -4.02 -9.08
N GLY A 17 2.41 -4.61 -8.75
CA GLY A 17 3.66 -3.85 -8.62
C GLY A 17 3.88 -3.12 -7.29
N ILE A 18 3.14 -3.46 -6.23
CA ILE A 18 3.40 -2.93 -4.87
C ILE A 18 4.76 -3.42 -4.37
N ARG A 19 5.75 -2.53 -4.28
CA ARG A 19 7.12 -2.89 -3.87
C ARG A 19 7.71 -1.98 -2.79
N ARG A 20 7.11 -0.80 -2.58
CA ARG A 20 7.50 0.15 -1.54
C ARG A 20 6.31 0.54 -0.68
N GLY A 21 6.56 0.97 0.54
CA GLY A 21 5.53 1.55 1.42
C GLY A 21 4.81 2.74 0.77
N SER A 22 5.51 3.52 -0.08
CA SER A 22 4.88 4.63 -0.81
C SER A 22 3.84 4.18 -1.82
N ASP A 23 3.95 2.96 -2.36
CA ASP A 23 2.99 2.42 -3.31
C ASP A 23 1.68 2.06 -2.59
N VAL A 24 1.81 1.48 -1.39
CA VAL A 24 0.68 1.23 -0.48
C VAL A 24 -0.03 2.53 -0.14
N VAL A 25 0.70 3.55 0.33
CA VAL A 25 0.12 4.85 0.72
C VAL A 25 -0.58 5.53 -0.45
N LYS A 26 -0.01 5.47 -1.67
CA LYS A 26 -0.67 6.01 -2.87
C LYS A 26 -1.95 5.27 -3.20
N ALA A 27 -1.95 3.94 -3.14
CA ALA A 27 -3.14 3.14 -3.42
C ALA A 27 -4.27 3.46 -2.43
N LEU A 28 -3.96 3.52 -1.13
CA LEU A 28 -4.91 3.90 -0.09
C LEU A 28 -5.42 5.33 -0.28
N GLY A 29 -4.53 6.29 -0.54
CA GLY A 29 -4.90 7.69 -0.80
C GLY A 29 -5.77 7.87 -2.06
N LEU A 30 -5.64 6.98 -3.05
CA LEU A 30 -6.50 6.96 -4.23
C LEU A 30 -7.87 6.27 -3.99
N GLY A 31 -8.09 5.73 -2.78
CA GLY A 31 -9.36 5.16 -2.32
C GLY A 31 -9.43 3.63 -2.29
N ALA A 32 -8.31 2.92 -2.45
CA ALA A 32 -8.29 1.48 -2.20
C ALA A 32 -8.45 1.19 -0.69
N LYS A 33 -9.18 0.13 -0.35
CA LYS A 33 -9.33 -0.37 1.03
C LYS A 33 -8.04 -0.98 1.55
N ALA A 34 -7.39 -1.79 0.73
CA ALA A 34 -6.11 -2.42 1.00
C ALA A 34 -5.41 -2.80 -0.30
N VAL A 35 -4.13 -3.12 -0.19
CA VAL A 35 -3.33 -3.66 -1.28
C VAL A 35 -3.00 -5.12 -1.05
N LEU A 36 -2.78 -5.84 -2.14
CA LEU A 36 -2.32 -7.23 -2.14
C LEU A 36 -0.87 -7.26 -2.62
N ILE A 37 -0.11 -8.26 -2.18
CA ILE A 37 1.25 -8.51 -2.65
C ILE A 37 1.37 -9.93 -3.17
N GLY A 38 1.76 -10.09 -4.44
CA GLY A 38 2.12 -11.39 -5.02
C GLY A 38 3.61 -11.70 -4.85
N ARG A 39 4.40 -11.37 -5.89
CA ARG A 39 5.83 -11.73 -5.96
C ARG A 39 6.69 -11.31 -4.75
N ALA A 40 6.34 -10.22 -4.07
CA ALA A 40 7.16 -9.70 -2.98
C ALA A 40 7.33 -10.73 -1.85
N TYR A 41 6.24 -11.31 -1.34
CA TYR A 41 6.34 -12.30 -0.26
C TYR A 41 6.99 -13.60 -0.73
N LEU A 42 6.80 -13.98 -2.00
CA LEU A 42 7.47 -15.16 -2.58
C LEU A 42 8.99 -15.00 -2.65
N TYR A 43 9.49 -13.79 -2.88
CA TYR A 43 10.93 -13.52 -2.81
C TYR A 43 11.46 -13.64 -1.38
N GLY A 44 10.70 -13.17 -0.39
CA GLY A 44 10.99 -13.43 1.02
C GLY A 44 11.04 -14.93 1.33
N LEU A 45 10.02 -15.67 0.89
CA LEU A 45 9.91 -17.12 1.06
C LEU A 45 11.13 -17.84 0.47
N ALA A 46 11.53 -17.50 -0.76
CA ALA A 46 12.68 -18.11 -1.41
C ALA A 46 14.02 -17.78 -0.71
N ALA A 47 14.13 -16.58 -0.13
CA ALA A 47 15.36 -16.13 0.52
C ALA A 47 15.55 -16.66 1.96
N GLY A 48 14.46 -16.90 2.69
CA GLY A 48 14.54 -17.21 4.12
C GLY A 48 13.38 -18.00 4.70
N GLY A 49 12.59 -18.68 3.86
CA GLY A 49 11.41 -19.41 4.29
C GLY A 49 10.37 -18.48 4.92
N GLU A 50 9.65 -18.98 5.92
CA GLU A 50 8.67 -18.23 6.70
C GLU A 50 9.23 -16.90 7.25
N LYS A 51 10.43 -16.94 7.87
CA LYS A 51 11.08 -15.72 8.39
C LYS A 51 11.37 -14.69 7.30
N GLY A 52 11.61 -15.13 6.07
CA GLY A 52 11.80 -14.23 4.94
C GLY A 52 10.49 -13.58 4.48
N VAL A 53 9.36 -14.30 4.58
CA VAL A 53 8.02 -13.73 4.38
C VAL A 53 7.72 -12.66 5.43
N ASP A 54 7.94 -12.98 6.71
CA ASP A 54 7.76 -12.03 7.81
C ASP A 54 8.61 -10.78 7.60
N ARG A 55 9.89 -10.97 7.25
CA ARG A 55 10.80 -9.85 7.00
C ARG A 55 10.34 -8.96 5.84
N THR A 56 9.75 -9.56 4.80
CA THR A 56 9.18 -8.79 3.67
C THR A 56 8.02 -7.91 4.13
N TYR A 57 7.13 -8.45 4.98
CA TYR A 57 6.02 -7.71 5.54
C TYR A 57 6.49 -6.57 6.46
N GLU A 58 7.47 -6.83 7.34
CA GLU A 58 8.08 -5.83 8.21
C GLU A 58 8.65 -4.65 7.42
N ILE A 59 9.43 -4.93 6.37
CA ILE A 59 10.03 -3.88 5.52
C ILE A 59 8.94 -2.98 4.92
N LEU A 60 7.89 -3.59 4.35
CA LEU A 60 6.77 -2.84 3.76
C LEU A 60 6.02 -2.00 4.82
N LYS A 61 5.81 -2.56 6.02
CA LYS A 61 5.15 -1.86 7.13
C LYS A 61 5.98 -0.69 7.65
N ASP A 62 7.30 -0.87 7.80
CA ASP A 62 8.22 0.17 8.23
C ASP A 62 8.34 1.29 7.20
N GLU A 63 8.36 0.96 5.90
CA GLU A 63 8.29 1.95 4.83
C GLU A 63 6.97 2.72 4.82
N MET A 64 5.83 2.03 4.99
CA MET A 64 4.52 2.68 5.05
C MET A 64 4.48 3.68 6.21
N THR A 65 4.93 3.27 7.41
CA THR A 65 5.00 4.12 8.59
C THR A 65 5.87 5.36 8.33
N ARG A 66 7.06 5.19 7.75
CA ARG A 66 7.96 6.31 7.40
C ARG A 66 7.31 7.28 6.41
N VAL A 67 6.64 6.78 5.38
CA VAL A 67 5.94 7.64 4.41
C VAL A 67 4.83 8.44 5.07
N MET A 68 4.01 7.80 5.92
CA MET A 68 2.94 8.45 6.68
C MET A 68 3.49 9.57 7.59
N GLN A 69 4.60 9.31 8.28
CA GLN A 69 5.31 10.32 9.08
C GLN A 69 5.80 11.50 8.22
N PHE A 70 6.40 11.24 7.06
CA PHE A 70 6.91 12.30 6.19
C PHE A 70 5.82 13.19 5.60
N ILE A 71 4.63 12.65 5.34
CA ILE A 71 3.49 13.43 4.83
C ILE A 71 2.62 14.00 5.96
N GLY A 72 2.99 13.80 7.23
CA GLY A 72 2.23 14.29 8.38
C GLY A 72 0.85 13.68 8.52
N CYS A 73 0.67 12.41 8.11
CA CYS A 73 -0.58 11.68 8.25
C CYS A 73 -0.44 10.67 9.39
N ASP A 74 -1.24 10.83 10.45
CA ASP A 74 -1.15 10.02 11.67
C ASP A 74 -2.01 8.74 11.65
N SER A 75 -2.84 8.57 10.61
CA SER A 75 -3.73 7.42 10.46
C SER A 75 -4.04 7.16 9.00
N ILE A 76 -4.04 5.88 8.60
CA ILE A 76 -4.42 5.46 7.24
C ILE A 76 -5.84 5.89 6.88
N ALA A 77 -6.73 6.06 7.86
CA ALA A 77 -8.11 6.49 7.65
C ALA A 77 -8.21 7.96 7.18
N LYS A 78 -7.16 8.76 7.39
CA LYS A 78 -7.09 10.16 6.93
C LYS A 78 -6.47 10.29 5.54
N LEU A 79 -5.90 9.22 4.98
CA LEU A 79 -5.38 9.24 3.62
C LEU A 79 -6.50 9.52 2.62
N ASN A 80 -6.21 10.40 1.68
CA ASN A 80 -7.13 10.81 0.61
C ASN A 80 -6.33 11.35 -0.57
N GLU A 81 -7.01 11.69 -1.66
CA GLU A 81 -6.39 12.12 -2.90
C GLU A 81 -5.59 13.42 -2.77
N GLY A 82 -5.81 14.23 -1.72
CA GLY A 82 -5.06 15.45 -1.44
C GLY A 82 -3.57 15.22 -1.14
N TYR A 83 -3.19 14.01 -0.74
CA TYR A 83 -1.77 13.62 -0.59
C TYR A 83 -1.10 13.22 -1.91
N ILE A 84 -1.85 13.15 -3.02
CA ILE A 84 -1.39 12.57 -4.28
C ILE A 84 -1.28 13.65 -5.36
N LYS A 85 -0.05 14.00 -5.73
CA LYS A 85 0.22 14.82 -6.91
C LYS A 85 0.35 13.93 -8.15
N LYS A 86 -0.56 14.08 -9.11
CA LYS A 86 -0.44 13.43 -10.42
C LYS A 86 0.71 14.05 -11.20
N ARG A 87 1.53 13.21 -11.82
CA ARG A 87 2.55 13.66 -12.76
C ARG A 87 1.82 14.07 -14.04
N VAL A 88 1.99 15.34 -14.44
CA VAL A 88 1.50 15.87 -15.71
C VAL A 88 2.51 15.51 -16.80
#